data_AF-A0A661SEP2-F1
#
_entry.id   AF-A0A661SEP2-F1
#
_cell.length_a   1.000
_cell.length_b   1.000
_cell.length_c   1.000
_cell.angle_alpha   90.00
_cell.angle_beta   90.00
_cell.angle_gamma   90.00
#
_symmetry.space_group_name_H-M   'P 1'
#
loop_
_entity.id
_entity.type
_entity.pdbx_description
1 polymer ?
#
loop_
_entity_poly.entity_id
_entity_poly.type
_entity_poly.pdbx_seq_one_letter_code
_entity_poly.pdbx_strand_id
1 'polypeptide(L)'
;MPETVKTDLSLARKVCKELRDGNTDAILEIYHKYHSFFINFARSRLRDNPDRAEDVIQNFWKELLNGNAICEYDGRNNAGLRSFFTKILRWRVSDNERKHERTDDAEEYVNGTTSVHRTLSQEERILLTERKKFVHDALLILEKSSQKGDAELIRMRLFEKLDYQQIARRKLTSDPSDPKSIEKKAAALRKQFTRERTGSLAKFRIIAERLMEKYSWNMDDLTETGILPE
;
A
#
# COMPACT_ATOMS: atom_id res chain seq x y z
N MET A 1 -19.00 -5.50 -40.76
CA MET A 1 -17.74 -5.56 -39.99
C MET A 1 -16.62 -4.97 -40.85
N PRO A 2 -15.99 -3.84 -40.43
CA PRO A 2 -14.90 -3.19 -41.17
C PRO A 2 -13.71 -4.12 -41.39
N GLU A 3 -12.95 -3.88 -42.45
CA GLU A 3 -11.79 -4.71 -42.84
C GLU A 3 -10.71 -4.76 -41.75
N THR A 4 -10.49 -3.65 -41.07
CA THR A 4 -9.59 -3.56 -39.91
C THR A 4 -10.00 -4.48 -38.76
N VAL A 5 -11.30 -4.61 -38.51
CA VAL A 5 -11.85 -5.48 -37.45
C VAL A 5 -11.71 -6.96 -37.86
N LYS A 6 -11.80 -7.29 -39.15
CA LYS A 6 -11.57 -8.66 -39.64
C LYS A 6 -10.10 -9.07 -39.45
N THR A 7 -9.16 -8.19 -39.77
CA THR A 7 -7.72 -8.42 -39.56
C THR A 7 -7.41 -8.58 -38.07
N ASP A 8 -7.98 -7.72 -37.23
CA ASP A 8 -7.84 -7.79 -35.77
C ASP A 8 -8.44 -9.08 -35.19
N LEU A 9 -9.56 -9.56 -35.72
CA LEU A 9 -10.17 -10.83 -35.32
C LEU A 9 -9.31 -12.04 -35.71
N SER A 10 -8.73 -12.01 -36.91
CA SER A 10 -7.80 -13.05 -37.38
C SER A 10 -6.56 -13.12 -36.48
N LEU A 11 -5.98 -11.95 -36.16
CA LEU A 11 -4.84 -11.84 -35.25
C LEU A 11 -5.17 -12.40 -33.85
N ALA A 12 -6.30 -11.99 -33.27
CA ALA A 12 -6.70 -12.46 -31.95
C ALA A 12 -6.93 -13.98 -31.92
N ARG A 13 -7.57 -14.55 -32.95
CA ARG A 13 -7.79 -16.00 -33.06
C ARG A 13 -6.48 -16.78 -33.19
N LYS A 14 -5.55 -16.29 -34.01
CA LYS A 14 -4.21 -16.87 -34.17
C LYS A 14 -3.48 -16.89 -32.82
N VAL A 15 -3.39 -15.73 -32.16
CA VAL A 15 -2.68 -15.61 -30.87
C VAL A 15 -3.37 -16.43 -29.78
N CYS A 16 -4.71 -16.44 -29.71
CA CYS A 16 -5.45 -17.28 -28.76
C CYS A 16 -5.11 -18.78 -28.94
N LYS A 17 -5.02 -19.26 -30.18
CA LYS A 17 -4.66 -20.65 -30.46
C LYS A 17 -3.24 -20.96 -29.98
N GLU A 18 -2.27 -20.16 -30.40
CA GLU A 18 -0.86 -20.36 -30.03
C GLU A 18 -0.65 -20.30 -28.51
N LEU A 19 -1.32 -19.39 -27.80
CA LEU A 19 -1.25 -19.33 -26.33
C LEU A 19 -1.83 -20.57 -25.67
N ARG A 20 -2.91 -21.16 -26.21
CA ARG A 20 -3.46 -22.43 -25.72
C ARG A 20 -2.53 -23.61 -25.99
N ASP A 21 -1.78 -23.54 -27.09
CA ASP A 21 -0.77 -24.53 -27.46
C ASP A 21 0.54 -24.35 -26.65
N GLY A 22 0.59 -23.38 -25.72
CA GLY A 22 1.71 -23.12 -24.83
C GLY A 22 2.79 -22.18 -25.38
N ASN A 23 2.58 -21.64 -26.58
CA ASN A 23 3.50 -20.69 -27.20
C ASN A 23 3.23 -19.27 -26.68
N THR A 24 3.92 -18.90 -25.60
CA THR A 24 3.80 -17.57 -24.98
C THR A 24 4.25 -16.44 -25.89
N ASP A 25 5.17 -16.71 -26.82
CA ASP A 25 5.77 -15.68 -27.69
C ASP A 25 4.78 -15.15 -28.73
N ALA A 26 3.67 -15.85 -28.98
CA ALA A 26 2.62 -15.37 -29.87
C ALA A 26 2.00 -14.05 -29.41
N ILE A 27 2.08 -13.71 -28.11
CA ILE A 27 1.64 -12.41 -27.61
C ILE A 27 2.42 -11.24 -28.21
N LEU A 28 3.67 -11.48 -28.64
CA LEU A 28 4.57 -10.43 -29.11
C LEU A 28 4.02 -9.71 -30.34
N GLU A 29 3.22 -10.38 -31.17
CA GLU A 29 2.53 -9.75 -32.30
C GLU A 29 1.57 -8.64 -31.85
N ILE A 30 0.82 -8.87 -30.77
CA ILE A 30 -0.09 -7.88 -30.17
C ILE A 30 0.72 -6.82 -29.42
N TYR A 31 1.78 -7.24 -28.71
CA TYR A 31 2.68 -6.35 -27.97
C TYR A 31 3.29 -5.31 -28.89
N HIS A 32 4.01 -5.72 -29.93
CA HIS A 32 4.69 -4.78 -30.84
C HIS A 32 3.69 -3.85 -31.54
N LYS A 33 2.47 -4.32 -31.82
CA LYS A 33 1.43 -3.53 -32.48
C LYS A 33 0.82 -2.44 -31.59
N TYR A 34 0.65 -2.69 -30.28
CA TYR A 34 -0.15 -1.80 -29.42
C TYR A 34 0.56 -1.30 -28.15
N HIS A 35 1.74 -1.81 -27.81
CA HIS A 35 2.45 -1.45 -26.57
C HIS A 35 2.65 0.05 -26.41
N SER A 36 3.18 0.72 -27.45
CA SER A 36 3.41 2.18 -27.43
C SER A 36 2.12 2.97 -27.16
N PHE A 37 0.99 2.52 -27.71
CA PHE A 37 -0.31 3.13 -27.45
C PHE A 37 -0.75 2.93 -26.00
N PHE A 38 -0.64 1.71 -25.48
CA PHE A 38 -1.09 1.40 -24.11
C PHE A 38 -0.24 2.07 -23.04
N ILE A 39 1.09 2.10 -23.18
CA ILE A 39 1.96 2.79 -22.21
C ILE A 39 1.70 4.30 -22.19
N ASN A 40 1.51 4.92 -23.35
CA ASN A 40 1.15 6.33 -23.44
C ASN A 40 -0.24 6.59 -22.87
N PHE A 41 -1.20 5.68 -23.10
CA PHE A 41 -2.51 5.77 -22.49
C PHE A 41 -2.44 5.72 -20.97
N ALA A 42 -1.68 4.77 -20.39
CA ALA A 42 -1.50 4.66 -18.95
C ALA A 42 -0.80 5.90 -18.36
N ARG A 43 0.30 6.35 -18.96
CA ARG A 43 1.03 7.58 -18.54
C ARG A 43 0.15 8.83 -18.61
N SER A 44 -0.74 8.93 -19.60
CA SER A 44 -1.63 10.08 -19.73
C SER A 44 -2.68 10.18 -18.61
N ARG A 45 -2.97 9.05 -17.96
CA ARG A 45 -3.94 8.91 -16.87
C ARG A 45 -3.27 8.93 -15.50
N LEU A 46 -2.09 8.32 -15.37
CA LEU A 46 -1.28 8.27 -14.15
C LEU A 46 -0.17 9.33 -14.23
N ARG A 47 -0.54 10.60 -14.40
CA ARG A 47 0.43 11.68 -14.65
C ARG A 47 1.37 11.92 -13.48
N ASP A 48 0.87 11.73 -12.26
CA ASP A 48 1.58 12.07 -11.03
C ASP A 48 2.62 11.00 -10.65
N ASN A 49 2.57 9.82 -11.28
CA ASN A 49 3.50 8.74 -10.98
C ASN A 49 3.77 7.86 -12.23
N PRO A 50 4.84 8.16 -12.99
CA PRO A 50 5.15 7.46 -14.23
C PRO A 50 5.54 5.98 -14.02
N ASP A 51 6.13 5.64 -12.87
CA ASP A 51 6.51 4.26 -12.53
C ASP A 51 5.27 3.37 -12.37
N ARG A 52 4.18 3.92 -11.82
CA ARG A 52 2.88 3.22 -11.73
C ARG A 52 2.29 2.88 -13.09
N ALA A 53 2.55 3.70 -14.12
CA ALA A 53 2.09 3.38 -15.47
C ALA A 53 2.80 2.14 -16.02
N GLU A 54 4.09 1.99 -15.74
CA GLU A 54 4.88 0.82 -16.13
C GLU A 54 4.36 -0.45 -15.43
N ASP A 55 4.12 -0.38 -14.12
CA ASP A 55 3.57 -1.50 -13.34
C ASP A 55 2.19 -1.94 -13.82
N VAL A 56 1.29 -0.99 -14.10
CA VAL A 56 -0.04 -1.29 -14.62
C VAL A 56 0.05 -1.97 -15.98
N ILE A 57 0.96 -1.53 -16.84
CA ILE A 57 1.15 -2.10 -18.17
C ILE A 57 1.78 -3.49 -18.11
N GLN A 58 2.77 -3.71 -17.25
CA GLN A 58 3.34 -5.04 -17.04
C GLN A 58 2.29 -6.04 -16.55
N ASN A 59 1.46 -5.66 -15.57
CA ASN A 59 0.39 -6.51 -15.08
C ASN A 59 -0.67 -6.78 -16.15
N PHE A 60 -1.01 -5.75 -16.94
CA PHE A 60 -1.91 -5.90 -18.08
C PHE A 60 -1.40 -6.93 -19.11
N TRP A 61 -0.12 -6.90 -19.45
CA TRP A 61 0.48 -7.90 -20.35
C TRP A 61 0.52 -9.31 -19.74
N LYS A 62 0.83 -9.43 -18.44
CA LYS A 62 0.78 -10.72 -17.72
C LYS A 62 -0.62 -11.33 -17.75
N GLU A 63 -1.66 -10.52 -17.61
CA GLU A 63 -3.03 -11.01 -17.71
C GLU A 63 -3.39 -11.44 -19.13
N LEU A 64 -2.91 -10.73 -20.14
CA LEU A 64 -3.11 -11.11 -21.55
C LEU A 64 -2.40 -12.42 -21.92
N LEU A 65 -1.25 -12.71 -21.30
CA LEU A 65 -0.54 -13.99 -21.47
C LEU A 65 -1.40 -15.20 -21.06
N ASN A 66 -2.35 -15.04 -20.14
CA ASN A 66 -3.30 -16.11 -19.79
C ASN A 66 -4.27 -16.45 -20.93
N GLY A 67 -4.27 -15.69 -22.03
CA GLY A 67 -5.04 -15.97 -23.25
C GLY A 67 -6.55 -15.69 -23.15
N ASN A 68 -7.15 -15.73 -21.95
CA ASN A 68 -8.59 -15.60 -21.74
C ASN A 68 -9.19 -14.37 -22.45
N ALA A 69 -8.66 -13.17 -22.16
CA ALA A 69 -9.17 -11.93 -22.74
C ALA A 69 -8.95 -11.86 -24.27
N ILE A 70 -7.89 -12.47 -24.80
CA ILE A 70 -7.62 -12.51 -26.24
C ILE A 70 -8.62 -13.44 -26.93
N CYS A 71 -8.90 -14.60 -26.31
CA CYS A 71 -9.85 -15.58 -26.81
C CYS A 71 -11.30 -15.10 -26.73
N GLU A 72 -11.63 -14.19 -25.80
CA GLU A 72 -12.96 -13.58 -25.69
C GLU A 72 -13.23 -12.52 -26.77
N TYR A 73 -12.20 -12.05 -27.48
CA TYR A 73 -12.38 -11.06 -28.54
C TYR A 73 -13.08 -11.66 -29.75
N ASP A 74 -14.28 -11.15 -30.06
CA ASP A 74 -15.11 -11.59 -31.18
C ASP A 74 -15.47 -10.47 -32.17
N GLY A 75 -14.89 -9.27 -31.99
CA GLY A 75 -15.16 -8.12 -32.84
C GLY A 75 -16.59 -7.55 -32.70
N ARG A 76 -17.34 -7.90 -31.64
CA ARG A 76 -18.67 -7.31 -31.37
C ARG A 76 -18.62 -5.79 -31.38
N ASN A 77 -19.73 -5.19 -31.84
CA ASN A 77 -19.92 -3.74 -31.95
C ASN A 77 -18.90 -3.04 -32.88
N ASN A 78 -18.30 -3.76 -33.84
CA ASN A 78 -17.27 -3.24 -34.74
C ASN A 78 -16.06 -2.62 -33.99
N ALA A 79 -15.81 -3.05 -32.76
CA ALA A 79 -14.68 -2.57 -31.97
C ALA A 79 -13.40 -3.31 -32.42
N GLY A 80 -12.39 -2.55 -32.87
CA GLY A 80 -11.04 -3.09 -33.11
C GLY A 80 -10.40 -3.63 -31.83
N LEU A 81 -9.38 -4.48 -31.98
CA LEU A 81 -8.71 -5.16 -30.87
C LEU A 81 -8.11 -4.15 -29.88
N ARG A 82 -7.53 -3.06 -30.41
CA ARG A 82 -7.04 -1.93 -29.61
C ARG A 82 -8.12 -1.38 -28.68
N SER A 83 -9.30 -1.10 -29.20
CA SER A 83 -10.41 -0.50 -28.45
C SER A 83 -10.95 -1.45 -27.39
N PHE A 84 -11.00 -2.74 -27.69
CA PHE A 84 -11.39 -3.78 -26.75
C PHE A 84 -10.41 -3.85 -25.57
N PHE A 85 -9.11 -3.98 -25.83
CA PHE A 85 -8.07 -3.97 -24.80
C PHE A 85 -7.96 -2.65 -24.03
N THR A 86 -8.23 -1.52 -24.68
CA THR A 86 -8.29 -0.22 -23.99
C THR A 86 -9.36 -0.20 -22.90
N LYS A 87 -10.50 -0.90 -23.09
CA LYS A 87 -11.53 -1.01 -22.05
C LYS A 87 -11.01 -1.76 -20.83
N ILE A 88 -10.32 -2.88 -21.05
CA ILE A 88 -9.71 -3.68 -19.98
C ILE A 88 -8.65 -2.87 -19.26
N LEU A 89 -7.74 -2.24 -20.00
CA LEU A 89 -6.68 -1.40 -19.44
C LEU A 89 -7.23 -0.23 -18.63
N ARG A 90 -8.33 0.40 -19.08
CA ARG A 90 -9.00 1.48 -18.33
C ARG A 90 -9.42 1.01 -16.93
N TRP A 91 -10.02 -0.17 -16.82
CA TRP A 91 -10.40 -0.73 -15.52
C TRP A 91 -9.18 -0.94 -14.63
N ARG A 92 -8.04 -1.39 -15.19
CA ARG A 92 -6.80 -1.58 -14.44
C ARG A 92 -6.20 -0.28 -13.94
N VAL A 93 -6.22 0.77 -14.76
CA VAL A 93 -5.79 2.11 -14.37
C VAL A 93 -6.66 2.61 -13.22
N SER A 94 -7.99 2.54 -13.34
CA SER A 94 -8.91 2.99 -12.29
C SER A 94 -8.81 2.17 -11.00
N ASP A 95 -8.59 0.85 -11.08
CA ASP A 95 -8.36 0.03 -9.89
C ASP A 95 -7.02 0.35 -9.22
N ASN A 96 -6.00 0.72 -10.00
CA ASN A 96 -4.72 1.15 -9.46
C ASN A 96 -4.85 2.52 -8.75
N GLU A 97 -5.60 3.47 -9.32
CA GLU A 97 -5.94 4.74 -8.67
C GLU A 97 -6.69 4.52 -7.36
N ARG A 98 -7.74 3.69 -7.35
CA ARG A 98 -8.49 3.35 -6.13
C ARG A 98 -7.65 2.65 -5.06
N LYS A 99 -6.71 1.80 -5.46
CA LYS A 99 -5.77 1.17 -4.52
C LYS A 99 -4.81 2.18 -3.93
N HIS A 100 -4.39 3.16 -4.72
CA HIS A 100 -3.50 4.22 -4.28
C HIS A 100 -4.18 5.18 -3.32
N GLU A 101 -5.41 5.63 -3.61
CA GLU A 101 -6.20 6.44 -2.66
C GLU A 101 -6.32 5.72 -1.30
N ARG A 102 -6.55 4.41 -1.32
CA ARG A 102 -6.63 3.60 -0.08
C ARG A 102 -5.29 3.42 0.63
N THR A 103 -4.17 3.40 -0.10
CA THR A 103 -2.84 3.35 0.53
C THR A 103 -2.43 4.73 1.02
N ASP A 104 -2.78 5.82 0.34
CA ASP A 104 -2.56 7.18 0.79
C ASP A 104 -3.39 7.45 2.05
N ASP A 105 -4.67 7.07 2.10
CA ASP A 105 -5.50 7.19 3.31
C ASP A 105 -4.95 6.35 4.48
N ALA A 106 -4.29 5.23 4.19
CA ALA A 106 -3.67 4.37 5.19
C ALA A 106 -2.24 4.80 5.58
N GLU A 107 -1.52 5.50 4.70
CA GLU A 107 -0.16 6.00 4.92
C GLU A 107 -0.14 7.44 5.45
N GLU A 108 -1.15 8.26 5.15
CA GLU A 108 -1.37 9.60 5.72
C GLU A 108 -1.63 9.52 7.23
N TYR A 109 -2.18 8.40 7.72
CA TYR A 109 -2.29 8.13 9.15
C TYR A 109 -0.95 7.76 9.82
N VAL A 110 0.12 7.51 9.05
CA VAL A 110 1.40 6.98 9.56
C VAL A 110 2.61 7.88 9.24
N ASN A 111 2.63 8.62 8.13
CA ASN A 111 3.83 9.31 7.66
C ASN A 111 3.61 10.80 7.35
N GLY A 112 3.49 11.61 8.39
CA GLY A 112 3.76 13.05 8.29
C GLY A 112 5.25 13.34 8.17
N THR A 113 5.95 12.89 7.11
CA THR A 113 7.26 13.41 6.70
C THR A 113 7.62 13.00 5.27
N THR A 114 7.76 14.00 4.39
CA THR A 114 8.53 14.06 3.13
C THR A 114 8.52 12.83 2.20
N SER A 115 7.69 12.90 1.16
CA SER A 115 7.68 11.99 0.01
C SER A 115 9.00 12.09 -0.79
N VAL A 116 9.84 11.08 -0.64
CA VAL A 116 10.81 10.68 -1.67
C VAL A 116 10.32 9.32 -2.16
N HIS A 117 9.71 9.29 -3.35
CA HIS A 117 9.32 8.05 -4.02
C HIS A 117 10.58 7.21 -4.31
N ARG A 118 10.94 6.32 -3.38
CA ARG A 118 11.75 5.14 -3.67
C ARG A 118 10.81 3.98 -3.90
N THR A 119 10.86 3.39 -5.09
CA THR A 119 10.26 2.10 -5.39
C THR A 119 10.94 1.05 -4.50
N LEU A 120 10.24 0.61 -3.45
CA LEU A 120 10.73 -0.42 -2.54
C LEU A 120 10.86 -1.74 -3.31
N SER A 121 12.01 -2.38 -3.20
CA SER A 121 12.27 -3.73 -3.67
C SER A 121 11.30 -4.75 -3.04
N GLN A 122 11.17 -5.92 -3.66
CA GLN A 122 10.32 -6.99 -3.14
C GLN A 122 10.71 -7.42 -1.72
N GLU A 123 12.01 -7.43 -1.41
CA GLU A 123 12.54 -7.73 -0.08
C GLU A 123 12.13 -6.66 0.94
N GLU A 124 12.25 -5.38 0.60
CA GLU A 124 11.81 -4.28 1.46
C GLU A 124 10.30 -4.31 1.72
N ARG A 125 9.49 -4.75 0.75
CA ARG A 125 8.03 -4.91 0.94
C ARG A 125 7.68 -6.06 1.89
N ILE A 126 8.42 -7.16 1.83
CA ILE A 126 8.27 -8.29 2.77
C ILE A 126 8.65 -7.83 4.17
N LEU A 127 9.82 -7.19 4.31
CA LEU A 127 10.28 -6.62 5.58
C LEU A 127 9.27 -5.62 6.15
N LEU A 128 8.73 -4.71 5.33
CA LEU A 128 7.70 -3.75 5.76
C LEU A 128 6.43 -4.46 6.26
N THR A 129 6.01 -5.53 5.58
CA THR A 129 4.83 -6.31 5.98
C THR A 129 5.05 -7.01 7.31
N GLU A 130 6.22 -7.61 7.51
CA GLU A 130 6.57 -8.24 8.77
C GLU A 130 6.70 -7.22 9.90
N ARG A 131 7.26 -6.04 9.62
CA ARG A 131 7.34 -4.92 10.59
C ARG A 131 5.95 -4.45 11.02
N LYS A 132 5.02 -4.31 10.08
CA LYS A 132 3.62 -3.96 10.38
C LYS A 132 2.97 -5.01 11.28
N LYS A 133 3.21 -6.30 11.03
CA LYS A 133 2.73 -7.39 11.88
C LYS A 133 3.34 -7.33 13.27
N PHE A 134 4.65 -7.10 13.38
CA PHE A 134 5.35 -6.97 14.65
C PHE A 134 4.76 -5.85 15.52
N VAL A 135 4.63 -4.65 14.96
CA VAL A 135 4.05 -3.50 15.66
C VAL A 135 2.62 -3.79 16.09
N HIS A 136 1.83 -4.39 15.21
CA HIS A 136 0.45 -4.76 15.49
C HIS A 136 0.36 -5.75 16.66
N ASP A 137 1.18 -6.80 16.65
CA ASP A 137 1.24 -7.80 17.71
C ASP A 137 1.66 -7.18 19.04
N ALA A 138 2.67 -6.29 19.04
CA ALA A 138 3.14 -5.60 20.23
C ALA A 138 2.04 -4.74 20.85
N LEU A 139 1.30 -3.99 20.03
CA LEU A 139 0.16 -3.18 20.50
C LEU A 139 -0.99 -4.05 21.01
N LEU A 140 -1.28 -5.17 20.35
CA LEU A 140 -2.32 -6.11 20.82
C LEU A 140 -1.99 -6.73 22.17
N ILE A 141 -0.73 -7.12 22.38
CA ILE A 141 -0.28 -7.66 23.67
C ILE A 141 -0.32 -6.56 24.74
N LEU A 142 0.05 -5.33 24.39
CA LEU A 142 0.00 -4.20 25.32
C LEU A 142 -1.44 -3.86 25.72
N GLU A 143 -2.37 -3.92 24.78
CA GLU A 143 -3.80 -3.68 25.05
C GLU A 143 -4.38 -4.78 25.97
N LYS A 144 -4.02 -6.04 25.73
CA LYS A 144 -4.46 -7.17 26.57
C LYS A 144 -3.84 -7.13 27.97
N SER A 145 -2.61 -6.64 28.10
CA SER A 145 -1.87 -6.63 29.36
C SER A 145 -2.04 -5.34 30.17
N SER A 146 -2.58 -4.27 29.59
CA SER A 146 -2.74 -2.98 30.28
C SER A 146 -4.18 -2.46 30.29
N GLN A 147 -4.71 -2.26 31.49
CA GLN A 147 -6.04 -1.71 31.72
C GLN A 147 -6.16 -0.19 31.46
N LYS A 148 -5.07 0.51 31.14
CA LYS A 148 -5.01 2.00 31.14
C LYS A 148 -4.98 2.65 29.74
N GLY A 149 -5.33 1.91 28.69
CA GLY A 149 -5.25 2.42 27.31
C GLY A 149 -3.82 2.80 26.91
N ASP A 150 -2.83 2.05 27.41
CA ASP A 150 -1.41 2.30 27.15
C ASP A 150 -1.07 2.08 25.67
N ALA A 151 -1.71 1.12 24.99
CA ALA A 151 -1.48 0.89 23.56
C ALA A 151 -1.95 2.07 22.71
N GLU A 152 -3.08 2.67 23.07
CA GLU A 152 -3.59 3.89 22.43
C GLU A 152 -2.63 5.08 22.62
N LEU A 153 -2.07 5.23 23.83
CA LEU A 153 -1.06 6.27 24.09
C LEU A 153 0.23 6.06 23.29
N ILE A 154 0.67 4.80 23.15
CA ILE A 154 1.81 4.45 22.31
C ILE A 154 1.52 4.73 20.84
N ARG A 155 0.34 4.36 20.34
CA ARG A 155 -0.12 4.68 18.98
C ARG A 155 -0.04 6.18 18.73
N MET A 156 -0.68 6.98 19.57
CA MET A 156 -0.70 8.43 19.39
C MET A 156 0.68 9.08 19.53
N ARG A 157 1.53 8.63 20.46
CA ARG A 157 2.81 9.28 20.74
C ARG A 157 3.93 8.86 19.79
N LEU A 158 4.09 7.56 19.55
CA LEU A 158 5.20 7.03 18.75
C LEU A 158 4.84 6.97 17.27
N PHE A 159 3.62 6.56 16.92
CA PHE A 159 3.24 6.31 15.53
C PHE A 159 2.57 7.52 14.87
N GLU A 160 1.69 8.23 15.58
CA GLU A 160 1.06 9.47 15.07
C GLU A 160 1.90 10.73 15.37
N LYS A 161 3.03 10.58 16.08
CA LYS A 161 3.96 11.65 16.48
C LYS A 161 3.32 12.85 17.21
N LEU A 162 2.16 12.64 17.85
CA LEU A 162 1.47 13.70 18.56
C LEU A 162 2.23 14.13 19.82
N ASP A 163 2.17 15.42 20.14
CA ASP A 163 2.66 15.93 21.41
C ASP A 163 1.68 15.63 22.56
N TYR A 164 2.16 15.76 23.81
CA TYR A 164 1.32 15.47 24.98
C TYR A 164 0.09 16.40 25.12
N GLN A 165 0.12 17.61 24.55
CA GLN A 165 -1.02 18.54 24.55
C GLN A 165 -2.07 18.11 23.53
N GLN A 166 -1.66 17.68 22.33
CA GLN A 166 -2.54 17.14 21.30
C GLN A 166 -3.21 15.85 21.77
N ILE A 167 -2.47 14.96 22.43
CA ILE A 167 -3.03 13.75 23.05
C ILE A 167 -4.00 14.11 24.17
N ALA A 168 -3.64 15.10 25.01
CA ALA A 168 -4.53 15.58 26.07
C ALA A 168 -5.86 16.12 25.51
N ARG A 169 -5.81 16.93 24.44
CA ARG A 169 -7.00 17.46 23.76
C ARG A 169 -7.90 16.35 23.22
N ARG A 170 -7.32 15.31 22.61
CA ARG A 170 -8.09 14.17 22.08
C ARG A 170 -8.72 13.30 23.18
N LYS A 171 -8.05 13.16 24.33
CA LYS A 171 -8.52 12.33 25.45
C LYS A 171 -9.38 13.06 26.48
N LEU A 172 -9.58 14.36 26.35
CA LEU A 172 -10.46 15.13 27.23
C LEU A 172 -11.92 14.93 26.77
N THR A 173 -12.72 14.29 27.62
CA THR A 173 -14.18 14.17 27.45
C THR A 173 -14.93 15.42 27.93
N SER A 174 -14.28 16.28 28.71
CA SER A 174 -14.79 17.58 29.18
C SER A 174 -14.20 18.70 28.34
N ASP A 175 -14.85 19.87 28.34
CA ASP A 175 -14.62 21.00 27.43
C ASP A 175 -13.16 21.12 26.91
N PRO A 176 -12.91 20.72 25.66
CA PRO A 176 -11.57 20.67 25.07
C PRO A 176 -10.98 22.07 24.84
N SER A 177 -11.70 23.13 25.23
CA SER A 177 -11.27 24.52 25.09
C SER A 177 -10.62 25.09 26.36
N ASP A 178 -10.66 24.40 27.51
CA ASP A 178 -10.02 24.88 28.75
C ASP A 178 -8.50 24.59 28.76
N PRO A 179 -7.64 25.61 28.66
CA PRO A 179 -6.20 25.44 28.62
C PRO A 179 -5.63 24.81 29.90
N LYS A 180 -6.22 25.07 31.07
CA LYS A 180 -5.72 24.52 32.35
C LYS A 180 -5.96 23.00 32.45
N SER A 181 -7.12 22.55 31.97
CA SER A 181 -7.45 21.12 31.92
C SER A 181 -6.55 20.35 30.94
N ILE A 182 -6.23 20.96 29.78
CA ILE A 182 -5.28 20.39 28.81
C ILE A 182 -3.89 20.24 29.43
N GLU A 183 -3.37 21.29 30.06
CA GLU A 183 -2.03 21.27 30.65
C GLU A 183 -1.90 20.22 31.76
N LYS A 184 -2.88 20.15 32.66
CA LYS A 184 -2.91 19.14 33.73
C LYS A 184 -2.94 17.72 33.17
N LYS A 185 -3.73 17.48 32.12
CA LYS A 185 -3.81 16.17 31.46
C LYS A 185 -2.50 15.85 30.72
N ALA A 186 -1.91 16.79 30.01
CA ALA A 186 -0.62 16.62 29.32
C ALA A 186 0.51 16.26 30.31
N ALA A 187 0.56 16.92 31.47
CA ALA A 187 1.53 16.60 32.52
C ALA A 187 1.32 15.19 33.10
N ALA A 188 0.06 14.78 33.30
CA ALA A 188 -0.27 13.42 33.75
C ALA A 188 0.12 12.37 32.71
N LEU A 189 -0.14 12.63 31.42
CA LEU A 189 0.25 11.78 30.30
C LEU A 189 1.76 11.65 30.20
N ARG A 190 2.50 12.75 30.32
CA ARG A 190 3.98 12.72 30.35
C ARG A 190 4.49 11.81 31.46
N LYS A 191 3.96 11.96 32.68
CA LYS A 191 4.30 11.08 33.81
C LYS A 191 3.90 9.62 33.57
N GLN A 192 2.76 9.36 32.94
CA GLN A 192 2.33 8.00 32.61
C GLN A 192 3.25 7.39 31.54
N PHE A 193 3.71 8.17 30.57
CA PHE A 193 4.54 7.69 29.48
C PHE A 193 5.97 7.36 29.93
N THR A 194 6.59 8.24 30.74
CA THR A 194 8.03 8.20 31.05
C THR A 194 8.42 7.44 32.32
N ARG A 195 7.49 6.77 33.02
CA ARG A 195 7.84 5.98 34.21
C ARG A 195 8.67 4.75 33.83
N GLU A 196 9.87 4.63 34.38
CA GLU A 196 10.88 3.63 33.99
C GLU A 196 10.40 2.17 34.02
N ARG A 197 9.48 1.80 34.92
CA ARG A 197 9.01 0.40 35.07
C ARG A 197 7.54 0.17 34.76
N THR A 198 6.72 1.19 34.98
CA THR A 198 5.25 1.07 34.91
C THR A 198 4.65 1.98 33.86
N GLY A 199 5.47 2.78 33.20
CA GLY A 199 5.02 3.70 32.17
C GLY A 199 4.64 2.96 30.89
N SER A 200 3.81 3.61 30.08
CA SER A 200 3.33 3.04 28.82
C SER A 200 4.50 2.66 27.90
N LEU A 201 5.56 3.49 27.86
CA LEU A 201 6.76 3.23 27.05
C LEU A 201 7.56 2.03 27.59
N ALA A 202 7.77 1.97 28.90
CA ALA A 202 8.49 0.86 29.52
C ALA A 202 7.80 -0.49 29.28
N LYS A 203 6.47 -0.53 29.42
CA LYS A 203 5.68 -1.73 29.14
C LYS A 203 5.74 -2.12 27.67
N PHE A 204 5.63 -1.16 26.77
CA PHE A 204 5.76 -1.41 25.33
C PHE A 204 7.14 -1.98 25.00
N ARG A 205 8.21 -1.42 25.57
CA ARG A 205 9.57 -1.91 25.37
C ARG A 205 9.75 -3.37 25.81
N ILE A 206 9.26 -3.73 26.99
CA ILE A 206 9.29 -5.12 27.49
C ILE A 206 8.56 -6.09 26.54
N ILE A 207 7.42 -5.66 25.97
CA ILE A 207 6.66 -6.49 25.04
C ILE A 207 7.39 -6.60 23.69
N ALA A 208 7.95 -5.48 23.21
CA ALA A 208 8.73 -5.46 21.99
C ALA A 208 9.95 -6.39 22.11
N GLU A 209 10.74 -6.27 23.17
CA GLU A 209 11.89 -7.15 23.47
C GLU A 209 11.49 -8.63 23.44
N ARG A 210 10.38 -9.01 24.10
CA ARG A 210 9.88 -10.41 24.08
C ARG A 210 9.44 -10.89 22.70
N LEU A 211 8.81 -10.02 21.91
CA LEU A 211 8.43 -10.36 20.55
C LEU A 211 9.66 -10.49 19.64
N MET A 212 10.68 -9.65 19.85
CA MET A 212 11.93 -9.73 19.10
C MET A 212 12.68 -11.04 19.37
N GLU A 213 12.75 -11.47 20.63
CA GLU A 213 13.29 -12.80 20.98
C GLU A 213 12.54 -13.93 20.26
N LYS A 214 11.20 -13.82 20.18
CA LYS A 214 10.36 -14.82 19.48
C LYS A 214 10.59 -14.83 17.97
N TYR A 215 10.86 -13.68 17.36
CA TYR A 215 11.05 -13.53 15.91
C TYR A 215 12.53 -13.52 15.47
N SER A 216 13.48 -13.65 16.42
CA SER A 216 14.94 -13.55 16.17
C SER A 216 15.35 -12.23 15.50
N TRP A 217 14.74 -11.11 15.89
CA TRP A 217 15.05 -9.77 15.37
C TRP A 217 16.01 -9.01 16.29
N ASN A 218 16.85 -8.14 15.72
CA ASN A 218 17.80 -7.33 16.49
C ASN A 218 17.32 -5.88 16.64
N MET A 219 17.71 -5.18 17.72
CA MET A 219 17.23 -3.80 17.98
C MET A 219 17.62 -2.81 16.88
N ASP A 220 18.74 -3.08 16.20
CA ASP A 220 19.24 -2.27 15.08
C ASP A 220 18.26 -2.31 13.88
N ASP A 221 17.51 -3.40 13.70
CA ASP A 221 16.49 -3.53 12.63
C ASP A 221 15.28 -2.60 12.86
N LEU A 222 15.08 -2.10 14.10
CA LEU A 222 13.99 -1.20 14.50
C LEU A 222 14.42 0.27 14.61
N THR A 223 15.71 0.55 14.89
CA THR A 223 16.25 1.91 15.04
C THR A 223 16.71 2.50 13.72
N GLU A 224 17.33 1.72 12.82
CA GLU A 224 17.65 2.17 11.44
C GLU A 224 16.39 2.55 10.63
N THR A 225 15.22 2.17 11.12
CA THR A 225 13.95 2.23 10.39
C THR A 225 12.94 3.22 10.98
N GLY A 226 13.33 3.98 12.02
CA GLY A 226 12.55 5.09 12.56
C GLY A 226 11.32 4.70 13.41
N ILE A 227 11.26 3.46 13.91
CA ILE A 227 10.11 2.93 14.67
C ILE A 227 10.19 3.29 16.16
N LEU A 228 11.41 3.43 16.69
CA LEU A 228 11.66 3.89 18.05
C LEU A 228 12.56 5.14 17.99
N PRO A 229 12.26 6.21 18.74
CA PRO A 229 13.22 7.29 18.92
C PRO A 229 14.45 6.74 19.66
N GLU A 230 15.64 7.25 19.29
CA GLU A 230 16.90 7.01 20.00
C GLU A 230 16.77 7.21 21.52
#